data_AF-A0A915ZLN6-F1
#
_entry.id   AF-A0A915ZLN6-F1
#
_cell.length_a   1.000
_cell.length_b   1.000
_cell.length_c   1.000
_cell.angle_alpha   90.00
_cell.angle_beta   90.00
_cell.angle_gamma   90.00
#
_symmetry.space_group_name_H-M   'P 1'
#
loop_
_entity.id
_entity.type
_entity.pdbx_description
1 polymer ?
#
loop_
_entity_poly.entity_id
_entity_poly.type
_entity_poly.pdbx_seq_one_letter_code
_entity_poly.pdbx_strand_id
1 'polypeptide(L)'
;MNKLIKFFYCGKLDLDFENAIDVIKLLIAVDEFGLPTLAEHIQEFFVNNQLKNINTARLGRVINTQYAVSCWVEWGPLFGFWCGISHDLMMHPDGTWSSKPNSYPDINIPRNFEIDDYEVFKVVKITD
;
A
#
# COMPACT_ATOMS: atom_id res chain seq x y z
N MET A 1 8.83 11.00 16.68
CA MET A 1 9.70 9.83 16.98
C MET A 1 8.96 8.57 16.57
N ASN A 2 9.57 7.72 15.73
CA ASN A 2 8.92 6.55 15.13
C ASN A 2 8.43 5.56 16.22
N LYS A 3 7.15 5.16 16.18
CA LYS A 3 6.53 4.22 17.14
C LYS A 3 7.29 2.88 17.20
N LEU A 4 7.88 2.43 16.09
CA LEU A 4 8.67 1.21 16.01
C LEU A 4 10.00 1.30 16.78
N ILE A 5 10.63 2.48 16.76
CA ILE A 5 11.84 2.73 17.55
C ILE A 5 11.50 2.57 19.03
N LYS A 6 10.42 3.21 19.52
CA LYS A 6 9.97 3.05 20.91
C LYS A 6 9.68 1.60 21.27
N PHE A 7 9.10 0.83 20.35
CA PHE A 7 8.88 -0.60 20.55
C PHE A 7 10.18 -1.38 20.77
N PHE A 8 11.23 -1.15 19.98
CA PHE A 8 12.52 -1.83 20.18
C PHE A 8 13.19 -1.47 21.51
N TYR A 9 13.03 -0.24 21.99
CA TYR A 9 13.62 0.18 23.26
C TYR A 9 12.81 -0.25 24.49
N CYS A 10 11.48 -0.28 24.38
CA CYS A 10 10.60 -0.44 25.54
C CYS A 10 9.79 -1.75 25.53
N GLY A 11 9.82 -2.52 24.44
CA GLY A 11 8.98 -3.71 24.25
C GLY A 11 7.48 -3.41 24.16
N LYS A 12 7.09 -2.14 24.01
CA LYS A 12 5.70 -1.69 24.02
C LYS A 12 5.41 -0.86 22.76
N LEU A 13 4.31 -1.18 22.10
CA LEU A 13 3.82 -0.47 20.91
C LEU A 13 2.47 0.16 21.23
N ASP A 14 2.40 1.47 21.06
CA ASP A 14 1.16 2.22 21.25
C ASP A 14 0.34 2.20 19.96
N LEU A 15 -0.82 1.55 20.03
CA LEU A 15 -1.75 1.36 18.92
C LEU A 15 -2.93 2.35 18.95
N ASP A 16 -2.85 3.41 19.74
CA ASP A 16 -3.79 4.52 19.63
C ASP A 16 -3.45 5.37 18.40
N PHE A 17 -4.34 5.41 17.41
CA PHE A 17 -4.16 6.16 16.17
C PHE A 17 -5.37 7.03 15.88
N GLU A 18 -5.09 8.28 15.52
CA GLU A 18 -6.11 9.26 15.15
C GLU A 18 -6.60 9.10 13.70
N ASN A 19 -5.81 8.43 12.84
CA ASN A 19 -6.16 8.23 11.43
C ASN A 19 -5.71 6.85 10.90
N ALA A 20 -6.38 6.37 9.85
CA ALA A 20 -6.07 5.09 9.21
C ALA A 20 -4.74 5.09 8.44
N ILE A 21 -4.27 6.27 8.00
CA ILE A 21 -3.02 6.42 7.26
C ILE A 21 -1.82 6.03 8.15
N ASP A 22 -1.85 6.39 9.43
CA ASP A 22 -0.77 6.10 10.37
C ASP A 22 -0.70 4.61 10.72
N VAL A 23 -1.85 3.91 10.71
CA VAL A 23 -1.91 2.45 10.80
C VAL A 23 -1.24 1.81 9.58
N ILE A 24 -1.55 2.29 8.38
CA ILE A 24 -0.93 1.79 7.14
C ILE A 24 0.58 2.06 7.13
N LYS A 25 1.01 3.26 7.54
CA LYS A 25 2.45 3.59 7.67
C LYS A 25 3.16 2.67 8.67
N LEU A 26 2.52 2.34 9.79
CA LEU A 26 3.07 1.38 10.75
C LEU A 26 3.19 -0.02 10.11
N LEU A 27 2.15 -0.49 9.41
CA LEU A 27 2.17 -1.80 8.75
C LEU A 27 3.26 -1.90 7.66
N ILE A 28 3.44 -0.85 6.87
CA ILE A 28 4.53 -0.76 5.87
C ILE A 28 5.89 -0.84 6.57
N ALA A 29 6.10 -0.05 7.62
CA ALA A 29 7.37 -0.09 8.35
C ALA A 29 7.63 -1.49 8.93
N VAL A 30 6.65 -2.09 9.59
CA VAL A 30 6.78 -3.44 10.18
C VAL A 30 7.15 -4.50 9.12
N ASP A 31 6.60 -4.38 7.90
CA ASP A 31 6.95 -5.22 6.76
C ASP A 31 8.40 -5.02 6.30
N GLU A 32 8.83 -3.76 6.13
CA GLU A 32 10.19 -3.41 5.72
C GLU A 32 11.26 -3.86 6.74
N PHE A 33 10.90 -3.84 8.02
CA PHE A 33 11.75 -4.33 9.11
C PHE A 33 11.73 -5.87 9.24
N GLY A 34 10.96 -6.59 8.42
CA GLY A 34 10.91 -8.05 8.43
C GLY A 34 10.31 -8.62 9.71
N LEU A 35 9.25 -7.98 10.24
CA LEU A 35 8.59 -8.36 11.49
C LEU A 35 7.17 -8.92 11.25
N PRO A 36 7.02 -10.07 10.58
CA PRO A 36 5.72 -10.57 10.13
C PRO A 36 4.76 -10.86 11.30
N THR A 37 5.25 -11.39 12.42
CA THR A 37 4.43 -11.66 13.61
C THR A 37 3.87 -10.38 14.21
N LEU A 38 4.64 -9.29 14.21
CA LEU A 38 4.16 -8.01 14.70
C LEU A 38 3.11 -7.43 13.75
N ALA A 39 3.28 -7.60 12.43
CA ALA A 39 2.28 -7.18 11.44
C ALA A 39 0.94 -7.89 11.66
N GLU A 40 0.97 -9.20 11.91
CA GLU A 40 -0.22 -10.01 12.19
C GLU A 40 -0.93 -9.53 13.47
N HIS A 41 -0.21 -9.34 14.58
CA HIS A 41 -0.80 -8.84 15.83
C HIS A 41 -1.39 -7.44 15.67
N ILE A 42 -0.70 -6.55 14.95
CA ILE A 42 -1.19 -5.20 14.66
C ILE A 42 -2.48 -5.31 13.87
N GLN A 43 -2.51 -6.10 12.79
CA GLN A 43 -3.72 -6.31 11.97
C GLN A 43 -4.88 -6.86 12.78
N GLU A 44 -4.67 -7.90 13.60
CA GLU A 44 -5.69 -8.50 14.46
C GLU A 44 -6.26 -7.51 15.47
N PHE A 45 -5.40 -6.77 16.19
CA PHE A 45 -5.83 -5.75 17.15
C PHE A 45 -6.80 -4.77 16.50
N PHE A 46 -6.45 -4.38 15.29
CA PHE A 46 -7.13 -3.37 14.50
C PHE A 46 -8.48 -3.86 13.99
N VAL A 47 -8.52 -5.06 13.40
CA VAL A 47 -9.76 -5.75 12.99
C VAL A 47 -10.74 -5.86 14.17
N ASN A 48 -10.23 -6.13 15.37
CA ASN A 48 -11.04 -6.42 16.55
C ASN A 48 -11.48 -5.17 17.34
N ASN A 49 -10.70 -4.09 17.37
CA ASN A 49 -10.91 -2.99 18.33
C ASN A 49 -11.26 -1.62 17.73
N GLN A 50 -10.88 -1.33 16.48
CA GLN A 50 -11.01 0.06 15.97
C GLN A 50 -11.47 0.16 14.50
N LEU A 51 -11.61 -0.95 13.77
CA LEU A 51 -11.72 -0.90 12.31
C LEU A 51 -13.00 -1.50 11.77
N LYS A 52 -14.09 -0.75 11.87
CA LYS A 52 -15.16 -0.90 10.86
C LYS A 52 -14.70 -0.45 9.46
N ASN A 53 -13.65 0.38 9.34
CA ASN A 53 -13.21 1.02 8.09
C ASN A 53 -11.92 0.50 7.43
N ILE A 54 -11.14 -0.38 8.08
CA ILE A 54 -9.95 -1.02 7.43
C ILE A 54 -10.23 -2.48 7.09
N ASN A 55 -11.28 -3.10 7.63
CA ASN A 55 -11.82 -4.34 7.05
C ASN A 55 -12.27 -4.14 5.59
N THR A 56 -12.52 -2.89 5.18
CA THR A 56 -12.73 -2.49 3.77
C THR A 56 -11.45 -2.08 3.06
N ALA A 57 -10.33 -1.88 3.77
CA ALA A 57 -9.05 -1.59 3.14
C ALA A 57 -8.51 -2.86 2.51
N ARG A 58 -8.12 -2.76 1.25
CA ARG A 58 -7.68 -3.91 0.46
C ARG A 58 -6.25 -3.70 0.04
N LEU A 59 -5.39 -4.65 0.38
CA LEU A 59 -3.96 -4.59 0.09
C LEU A 59 -3.66 -5.43 -1.15
N GLY A 60 -3.25 -4.78 -2.23
CA GLY A 60 -2.75 -5.44 -3.43
C GLY A 60 -1.22 -5.52 -3.39
N ARG A 61 -0.65 -6.68 -3.05
CA ARG A 61 0.81 -6.90 -3.16
C ARG A 61 1.15 -7.47 -4.53
N VAL A 62 2.27 -7.02 -5.11
CA VAL A 62 2.72 -7.53 -6.41
C VAL A 62 3.04 -9.03 -6.30
N ILE A 63 2.55 -9.81 -7.27
CA ILE A 63 2.77 -11.25 -7.38
C ILE A 63 4.15 -11.52 -8.02
N ASN A 64 4.48 -10.76 -9.08
CA ASN A 64 5.79 -10.80 -9.73
C ASN A 64 6.42 -9.40 -9.73
N THR A 65 7.49 -9.24 -8.96
CA THR A 65 8.18 -7.96 -8.75
C THR A 65 8.74 -7.34 -10.03
N GLN A 66 8.99 -8.12 -11.09
CA GLN A 66 9.43 -7.60 -12.39
C GLN A 66 8.37 -6.71 -13.05
N TYR A 67 7.10 -6.85 -12.65
CA TYR A 67 5.98 -6.09 -13.16
C TYR A 67 5.42 -5.11 -12.13
N ALA A 68 6.18 -4.77 -11.08
CA ALA A 68 5.67 -3.98 -9.98
C ALA A 68 5.26 -2.57 -10.41
N VAL A 69 6.23 -1.74 -10.78
CA VAL A 69 6.00 -0.33 -11.14
C VAL A 69 6.88 0.03 -12.33
N SER A 70 6.33 0.78 -13.27
CA SER A 70 7.06 1.44 -14.35
C SER A 70 6.60 2.89 -14.49
N CYS A 71 7.39 3.75 -15.14
CA CYS A 71 7.02 5.15 -15.36
C CYS A 71 7.17 5.49 -16.84
N TRP A 72 6.17 6.17 -17.39
CA TRP A 72 6.17 6.64 -18.78
C TRP A 72 5.86 8.13 -18.81
N VAL A 73 6.47 8.85 -19.75
CA VAL A 73 6.37 10.32 -19.81
C VAL A 73 4.92 10.79 -19.98
N GLU A 74 4.13 10.09 -20.78
CA GLU A 74 2.74 10.46 -21.06
C GLU A 74 1.72 9.94 -20.03
N TRP A 75 2.08 8.93 -19.23
CA TRP A 75 1.12 8.15 -18.41
C TRP A 75 1.47 8.18 -16.91
N GLY A 76 2.62 8.75 -16.55
CA GLY A 76 3.10 8.78 -15.18
C GLY A 76 3.42 7.37 -14.64
N PRO A 77 3.15 7.10 -13.35
CA PRO A 77 3.38 5.79 -12.75
C PRO A 77 2.32 4.77 -13.19
N LEU A 78 2.78 3.60 -13.62
CA LEU A 78 1.98 2.43 -13.99
C LEU A 78 2.32 1.28 -13.05
N PHE A 79 1.30 0.56 -12.59
CA PHE A 79 1.48 -0.65 -11.79
C PHE A 79 1.08 -1.86 -12.62
N GLY A 80 1.91 -2.91 -12.63
CA GLY A 80 1.58 -4.16 -13.32
C GLY A 80 2.04 -4.24 -14.77
N PHE A 81 1.93 -5.44 -15.36
CA PHE A 81 2.26 -5.72 -16.76
C PHE A 81 1.09 -5.40 -17.70
N TRP A 82 1.42 -4.91 -18.91
CA TRP A 82 0.44 -4.66 -19.95
C TRP A 82 -0.20 -5.96 -20.48
N CYS A 83 -1.48 -6.18 -20.17
CA CYS A 83 -2.20 -7.38 -20.60
C CYS A 83 -2.85 -7.28 -22.00
N GLY A 84 -2.44 -6.31 -22.82
CA GLY A 84 -3.06 -6.03 -24.13
C GLY A 84 -4.15 -4.94 -24.11
N ILE A 85 -4.62 -4.53 -22.94
CA ILE A 85 -5.70 -3.53 -22.78
C ILE A 85 -5.38 -2.47 -21.72
N SER A 86 -4.83 -2.88 -20.57
CA SER A 86 -4.50 -2.00 -19.45
C SER A 86 -3.37 -2.62 -18.63
N HIS A 87 -2.72 -1.78 -17.84
CA HIS A 87 -1.95 -2.20 -16.66
C HIS A 87 -2.89 -2.52 -15.50
N ASP A 88 -2.35 -3.07 -14.40
CA ASP A 88 -3.11 -3.31 -13.17
C ASP A 88 -3.70 -2.01 -12.61
N LEU A 89 -2.93 -0.92 -12.66
CA LEU A 89 -3.39 0.43 -12.37
C LEU A 89 -2.63 1.43 -13.25
N MET A 90 -3.36 2.30 -13.95
CA MET A 90 -2.77 3.33 -14.81
C MET A 90 -3.67 4.55 -14.96
N MET A 91 -3.04 5.71 -15.16
CA MET A 91 -3.68 6.96 -15.52
C MET A 91 -3.49 7.22 -17.02
N HIS A 92 -4.56 7.58 -17.72
CA HIS A 92 -4.52 8.02 -19.11
C HIS A 92 -4.17 9.52 -19.19
N PRO A 93 -3.67 9.99 -20.35
CA PRO A 93 -3.33 11.42 -20.53
C PRO A 93 -4.50 12.40 -20.33
N ASP A 94 -5.75 11.92 -20.40
CA ASP A 94 -6.96 12.71 -20.16
C ASP A 94 -7.35 12.80 -18.67
N GLY A 95 -6.56 12.19 -17.78
CA GLY A 95 -6.80 12.15 -16.33
C GLY A 95 -7.71 11.01 -15.86
N THR A 96 -8.26 10.20 -16.77
CA THR A 96 -9.05 9.03 -16.38
C THR A 96 -8.16 7.88 -15.91
N TRP A 97 -8.65 7.08 -14.96
CA TRP A 97 -7.91 5.92 -14.45
C TRP A 97 -8.54 4.61 -14.90
N SER A 98 -7.69 3.63 -15.20
CA SER A 98 -8.14 2.27 -15.45
C SER A 98 -7.37 1.23 -14.67
N SER A 99 -8.06 0.14 -14.32
CA SER A 99 -7.48 -1.01 -13.63
C SER A 99 -7.85 -2.34 -14.29
N LYS A 100 -6.91 -3.28 -14.28
CA LYS A 100 -7.16 -4.67 -14.67
C LYS A 100 -6.16 -5.61 -13.97
N PRO A 101 -6.55 -6.25 -12.86
CA PRO A 101 -5.64 -7.07 -12.07
C PRO A 101 -5.08 -8.23 -12.91
N ASN A 102 -3.75 -8.37 -12.86
CA ASN A 102 -2.97 -9.41 -13.53
C ASN A 102 -1.67 -9.68 -12.76
N SER A 103 -0.90 -8.62 -12.46
CA SER A 103 0.36 -8.71 -11.70
C SER A 103 0.17 -8.47 -10.20
N TYR A 104 -1.00 -7.98 -9.80
CA TYR A 104 -1.47 -7.76 -8.44
C TYR A 104 -2.79 -8.55 -8.23
N PRO A 105 -3.12 -8.94 -6.99
CA PRO A 105 -4.38 -9.62 -6.70
C PRO A 105 -5.57 -8.68 -6.90
N ASP A 106 -6.72 -9.26 -7.26
CA ASP A 106 -7.95 -8.50 -7.44
C ASP A 106 -8.47 -7.97 -6.09
N ILE A 107 -8.30 -6.66 -5.92
CA ILE A 107 -8.81 -5.90 -4.77
C ILE A 107 -10.07 -5.09 -5.13
N ASN A 108 -10.81 -5.51 -6.15
CA ASN A 108 -12.02 -4.88 -6.70
C ASN A 108 -11.86 -3.37 -6.91
N ILE A 109 -10.70 -2.94 -7.43
CA ILE A 109 -10.61 -1.58 -7.98
C ILE A 109 -11.52 -1.55 -9.22
N PRO A 110 -12.38 -0.52 -9.38
CA PRO A 110 -13.21 -0.39 -10.56
C PRO A 110 -12.36 -0.35 -11.83
N ARG A 111 -12.85 -0.95 -12.91
CA ARG A 111 -12.12 -0.97 -14.18
C ARG A 111 -11.83 0.43 -14.72
N ASN A 112 -12.76 1.37 -14.52
CA ASN A 112 -12.62 2.78 -14.88
C ASN A 112 -13.12 3.63 -13.71
N PHE A 113 -12.40 4.68 -13.35
CA PHE A 113 -12.75 5.57 -12.24
C PHE A 113 -12.00 6.91 -12.33
N GLU A 114 -12.42 7.86 -11.50
CA GLU A 114 -11.77 9.16 -11.31
C GLU A 114 -11.10 9.20 -9.93
N ILE A 115 -9.97 9.90 -9.84
CA ILE A 115 -9.23 10.11 -8.59
C ILE A 115 -9.02 11.62 -8.46
N ASP A 116 -9.42 12.18 -7.32
CA ASP A 116 -9.21 13.61 -7.02
C ASP A 116 -7.74 13.93 -6.74
N ASP A 117 -7.04 13.04 -6.02
CA ASP A 117 -5.63 13.20 -5.66
C ASP A 117 -4.94 11.84 -5.41
N TYR A 118 -3.65 11.72 -5.73
CA TYR A 118 -2.82 10.55 -5.40
C TYR A 118 -1.42 10.99 -4.93
N GLU A 119 -0.93 10.33 -3.89
CA GLU A 119 0.41 10.59 -3.34
C GLU A 119 1.31 9.36 -3.51
N VAL A 120 2.52 9.57 -4.03
CA VAL A 120 3.53 8.52 -4.20
C VAL A 120 4.61 8.69 -3.15
N PHE A 121 4.70 7.73 -2.22
CA PHE A 121 5.76 7.67 -1.23
C PHE A 121 6.89 6.78 -1.72
N LYS A 122 8.07 7.38 -1.98
CA LYS A 122 9.30 6.60 -2.23
C LYS A 122 9.99 6.33 -0.89
N VAL A 123 9.99 5.07 -0.46
CA VAL A 123 10.80 4.65 0.68
C VAL A 123 12.20 4.28 0.18
N VAL A 124 13.23 4.90 0.76
CA VAL A 124 14.63 4.62 0.43
C VAL A 124 15.35 4.13 1.68
N LYS A 125 16.10 3.03 1.53
CA LYS A 125 17.07 2.62 2.53
C LYS A 125 18.24 3.59 2.48
N ILE A 126 18.48 4.29 3.58
CA ILE A 126 19.70 5.09 3.75
C ILE A 126 20.78 4.13 4.25
N THR A 127 21.86 4.01 3.49
CA THR A 127 23.07 3.28 3.89
C THR A 127 24.17 4.30 4.10
N ASP A 128 24.80 4.26 5.28
CA ASP A 128 26.00 5.05 5.62
C ASP A 128 27.26 4.54 4.90
#